data_AF-A0ABC8LDH0-F1
#
_entry.id   AF-A0ABC8LDH0-F1
#
_cell.length_a   1.000
_cell.length_b   1.000
_cell.length_c   1.000
_cell.angle_alpha   90.00
_cell.angle_beta   90.00
_cell.angle_gamma   90.00
#
_symmetry.space_group_name_H-M   'P 1'
#
loop_
_entity.id
_entity.type
_entity.pdbx_description
1 polymer ?
#
loop_
_entity_poly.entity_id
_entity_poly.type
_entity_poly.pdbx_seq_one_letter_code
_entity_poly.pdbx_strand_id
1 'polypeptide(L)'
;MVGAIPAAMTYYSRSKMPETARYTALVAKDAKQAASDMSRVLQVEIEAEQEKVEQISSNKSKAFSLFSKEFMKRHGLHLLGTTSTWFLLDIAFYSQNLFQKDIFSAIGWIPPAQTMNAIQEVFKIARAQTLIALCSTVPGYWFTVAFIDVIGRFAIQMMGFFFMTVFMFALAIPYNHWTHKENRIGFVIMYSLTFFFANFGPNATTFVVPAEIFPARFRSTCHGISAASGKLGAMVGAFGFLYLAQSPDKNKTDAGYPPGIGVRNSLLVLGVVNFLGILFTFLVPESKGKSLEEMSGENEDNENSNDSRTVPVV
;
A
#
# COMPACT_ATOMS: atom_id res chain seq x y z
N MET A 1 -20.77 4.13 19.19
CA MET A 1 -19.83 3.98 20.34
C MET A 1 -19.27 2.57 20.51
N VAL A 2 -19.90 1.50 19.99
CA VAL A 2 -19.35 0.12 20.02
C VAL A 2 -18.01 -0.01 19.25
N GLY A 3 -17.81 0.77 18.19
CA GLY A 3 -16.54 0.79 17.43
C GLY A 3 -15.32 1.31 18.20
N ALA A 4 -15.48 1.91 19.39
CA ALA A 4 -14.35 2.30 20.23
C ALA A 4 -13.69 1.11 20.93
N ILE A 5 -14.42 -0.01 21.10
CA ILE A 5 -13.93 -1.20 21.82
C ILE A 5 -12.77 -1.87 21.06
N PRO A 6 -12.88 -2.18 19.74
CA PRO A 6 -11.76 -2.73 18.98
C PRO A 6 -10.55 -1.79 18.93
N ALA A 7 -10.79 -0.47 18.85
CA ALA A 7 -9.72 0.52 18.84
C ALA A 7 -8.96 0.56 20.17
N ALA A 8 -9.67 0.54 21.31
CA ALA A 8 -9.08 0.48 22.64
C ALA A 8 -8.30 -0.83 22.88
N MET A 9 -8.84 -1.97 22.43
CA MET A 9 -8.14 -3.25 22.48
C MET A 9 -6.85 -3.25 21.65
N THR A 10 -6.90 -2.65 20.46
CA THR A 10 -5.73 -2.54 19.58
C THR A 10 -4.67 -1.65 20.23
N TYR A 11 -5.05 -0.50 20.79
CA TYR A 11 -4.15 0.38 21.51
C TYR A 11 -3.48 -0.33 22.70
N TYR A 12 -4.27 -0.99 23.55
CA TYR A 12 -3.76 -1.74 24.69
C TYR A 12 -2.76 -2.82 24.27
N SER A 13 -3.08 -3.56 23.21
CA SER A 13 -2.20 -4.62 22.70
C SER A 13 -0.90 -4.05 22.14
N ARG A 14 -0.96 -2.94 21.40
CA ARG A 14 0.22 -2.25 20.85
C ARG A 14 1.13 -1.70 21.95
N SER A 15 0.56 -1.10 22.99
CA SER A 15 1.32 -0.56 24.12
C SER A 15 2.01 -1.63 24.96
N LYS A 16 1.62 -2.91 24.81
CA LYS A 16 2.22 -4.05 25.49
C LYS A 16 3.18 -4.88 24.63
N MET A 17 3.24 -4.63 23.32
CA MET A 17 4.17 -5.33 22.45
C MET A 17 5.59 -4.81 22.70
N PRO A 18 6.54 -5.69 23.07
CA PRO A 18 7.95 -5.30 23.16
C PRO A 18 8.46 -4.88 21.78
N GLU A 19 9.45 -4.00 21.78
CA GLU A 19 10.14 -3.62 20.54
C GLU A 19 10.80 -4.84 19.90
N THR A 20 10.99 -4.80 18.58
CA THR A 20 11.67 -5.91 17.90
C THR A 20 13.07 -6.08 18.47
N ALA A 21 13.41 -7.28 18.93
CA ALA A 21 14.70 -7.56 19.55
C ALA A 21 15.90 -7.17 18.69
N ARG A 22 15.74 -7.21 17.36
CA ARG A 22 16.74 -6.70 16.43
C ARG A 22 16.97 -5.19 16.56
N TYR A 23 15.92 -4.39 16.72
CA TYR A 23 16.06 -2.96 16.98
C TYR A 23 16.75 -2.73 18.33
N THR A 24 16.31 -3.44 19.37
CA THR A 24 16.89 -3.34 20.71
C THR A 24 18.37 -3.73 20.73
N ALA A 25 18.75 -4.83 20.07
CA ALA A 25 20.14 -5.28 19.97
C ALA A 25 21.00 -4.39 19.06
N LEU A 26 20.58 -4.13 17.82
CA LEU A 26 21.45 -3.50 16.80
C LEU A 26 21.38 -1.98 16.77
N VAL A 27 20.27 -1.38 17.19
CA VAL A 27 20.06 0.08 17.15
C VAL A 27 20.12 0.69 18.55
N ALA A 28 19.39 0.13 19.52
CA ALA A 28 19.45 0.59 20.91
C ALA A 28 20.70 0.09 21.65
N LYS A 29 21.45 -0.85 21.06
CA LYS A 29 22.68 -1.46 21.60
C LYS A 29 22.48 -2.16 22.96
N ASP A 30 21.28 -2.68 23.19
CA ASP A 30 20.92 -3.38 24.42
C ASP A 30 20.61 -4.85 24.15
N ALA A 31 21.66 -5.69 24.17
CA ALA A 31 21.54 -7.12 23.92
C ALA A 31 20.81 -7.87 25.05
N LYS A 32 20.86 -7.34 26.29
CA LYS A 32 20.16 -7.92 27.45
C LYS A 32 18.65 -7.74 27.33
N GLN A 33 18.21 -6.54 26.97
CA GLN A 33 16.79 -6.29 26.77
C GLN A 33 16.26 -7.04 25.53
N ALA A 34 17.05 -7.12 24.45
CA ALA A 34 16.71 -7.92 23.28
C ALA A 34 16.55 -9.42 23.61
N ALA A 35 17.48 -10.00 24.39
CA ALA A 35 17.42 -11.39 24.82
C ALA A 35 16.24 -11.67 25.76
N SER A 36 15.93 -10.74 26.68
CA SER A 36 14.75 -10.82 27.57
C SER A 36 13.43 -10.72 26.81
N ASP A 37 13.35 -9.84 25.81
CA ASP A 37 12.13 -9.67 25.02
C ASP A 37 11.91 -10.88 24.10
N MET A 38 12.98 -11.44 23.50
CA MET A 38 12.90 -12.67 22.71
C MET A 38 12.60 -13.90 23.54
N SER A 39 13.18 -14.04 24.73
CA SER A 39 12.91 -15.19 25.59
C SER A 39 11.45 -15.25 26.03
N ARG A 40 10.85 -14.06 26.27
CA ARG A 40 9.42 -13.93 26.56
C ARG A 40 8.52 -14.28 25.37
N VAL A 41 8.95 -13.98 24.14
CA VAL A 41 8.17 -14.22 22.92
C VAL A 41 8.33 -15.64 22.39
N LEU A 42 9.55 -16.18 22.41
CA LEU A 42 9.88 -17.52 21.90
C LEU A 42 9.75 -18.63 22.96
N GLN A 43 9.56 -18.27 24.24
CA GLN A 43 9.55 -19.22 25.37
C GLN A 43 10.81 -20.08 25.49
N VAL A 44 11.97 -19.53 25.09
CA VAL A 44 13.28 -20.19 25.19
C VAL A 44 14.23 -19.24 25.92
N GLU A 45 15.04 -19.75 26.84
CA GLU A 45 16.11 -18.95 27.44
C GLU A 45 17.17 -18.61 26.37
N ILE A 46 17.36 -17.32 26.13
CA ILE A 46 18.35 -16.80 25.18
C ILE A 46 19.40 -16.07 26.01
N GLU A 47 20.64 -16.55 25.95
CA GLU A 47 21.77 -15.87 26.58
C GLU A 47 22.12 -14.58 25.81
N ALA A 48 22.37 -13.51 26.55
CA ALA A 48 22.70 -12.21 25.98
C ALA A 48 24.18 -12.15 25.54
N GLU A 49 24.46 -12.27 24.25
CA GLU A 49 25.81 -12.14 23.69
C GLU A 49 26.20 -10.66 23.46
N GLN A 50 26.41 -9.92 24.56
CA GLN A 50 26.71 -8.48 24.53
C GLN A 50 27.97 -8.14 23.73
N GLU A 51 29.03 -8.95 23.85
CA GLU A 51 30.31 -8.74 23.17
C GLU A 51 30.19 -8.84 21.64
N LYS A 52 29.36 -9.77 21.12
CA LYS A 52 29.11 -9.86 19.67
C LYS A 52 28.35 -8.65 19.16
N VAL A 53 27.38 -8.13 19.93
CA VAL A 53 26.64 -6.91 19.57
C VAL A 53 27.56 -5.68 19.56
N GLU A 54 28.48 -5.58 20.52
CA GLU A 54 29.48 -4.51 20.59
C GLU A 54 30.51 -4.60 19.44
N GLN A 55 30.97 -5.80 19.08
CA GLN A 55 31.85 -6.02 17.92
C GLN A 55 31.15 -5.71 16.58
N ILE A 56 29.89 -6.13 16.40
CA ILE A 56 29.09 -5.79 15.22
C ILE A 56 28.85 -4.27 15.16
N SER A 57 28.60 -3.62 16.30
CA SER A 57 28.42 -2.16 16.41
C SER A 57 29.71 -1.38 16.11
N SER A 58 30.89 -1.89 16.49
CA SER A 58 32.18 -1.21 16.29
C SER A 58 32.67 -1.31 14.84
N ASN A 59 32.48 -2.47 14.17
CA ASN A 59 32.71 -2.63 12.74
C ASN A 59 31.74 -1.80 11.88
N LYS A 60 30.49 -1.64 12.33
CA LYS A 60 29.52 -0.71 11.73
C LYS A 60 29.84 0.78 11.97
N SER A 61 30.96 1.16 12.61
CA SER A 61 31.36 2.58 12.68
C SER A 61 31.73 3.20 11.33
N LYS A 62 31.81 2.40 10.26
CA LYS A 62 31.76 2.86 8.84
C LYS A 62 30.33 3.02 8.29
N ALA A 63 29.29 3.07 9.13
CA ALA A 63 27.90 3.11 8.65
C ALA A 63 27.55 4.49 8.06
N PHE A 64 27.42 4.53 6.73
CA PHE A 64 27.00 5.69 5.96
C PHE A 64 25.68 6.30 6.47
N SER A 65 25.50 7.61 6.27
CA SER A 65 24.27 8.33 6.62
C SER A 65 23.17 8.12 5.56
N LEU A 66 21.91 8.41 5.92
CA LEU A 66 20.72 8.26 5.04
C LEU A 66 20.82 9.08 3.74
N PHE A 67 21.56 10.19 3.75
CA PHE A 67 21.81 11.03 2.56
C PHE A 67 23.20 10.80 1.94
N SER A 68 23.88 9.73 2.33
CA SER A 68 25.18 9.39 1.72
C SER A 68 25.00 8.88 0.29
N LYS A 69 26.02 9.13 -0.55
CA LYS A 69 26.12 8.52 -1.89
C LYS A 69 26.04 6.99 -1.82
N GLU A 70 26.51 6.39 -0.73
CA GLU A 70 26.46 4.95 -0.52
C GLU A 70 25.03 4.43 -0.27
N PHE A 71 24.23 5.14 0.53
CA PHE A 71 22.79 4.84 0.68
C PHE A 71 22.08 4.94 -0.66
N MET A 72 22.33 6.02 -1.41
CA MET A 72 21.69 6.25 -2.69
C MET A 72 22.04 5.15 -3.71
N LYS A 73 23.29 4.67 -3.70
CA LYS A 73 23.75 3.60 -4.58
C LYS A 73 23.13 2.24 -4.21
N ARG A 74 23.04 1.90 -2.92
CA ARG A 74 22.55 0.59 -2.44
C ARG A 74 21.02 0.50 -2.36
N HIS A 75 20.36 1.55 -1.90
CA HIS A 75 18.93 1.54 -1.56
C HIS A 75 18.10 2.58 -2.30
N GLY A 76 18.74 3.41 -3.13
CA GLY A 76 18.05 4.49 -3.81
C GLY A 76 17.01 4.05 -4.81
N LEU A 77 17.32 3.00 -5.59
CA LEU A 77 16.38 2.42 -6.53
C LEU A 77 15.18 1.80 -5.82
N HIS A 78 15.44 1.12 -4.69
CA HIS A 78 14.39 0.54 -3.85
C HIS A 78 13.48 1.62 -3.27
N LEU A 79 14.05 2.73 -2.78
CA LEU A 79 13.28 3.86 -2.27
C LEU A 79 12.46 4.54 -3.37
N LEU A 80 13.01 4.69 -4.58
CA LEU A 80 12.26 5.19 -5.72
C LEU A 80 11.10 4.26 -6.09
N GLY A 81 11.34 2.95 -6.10
CA GLY A 81 10.31 1.94 -6.36
C GLY A 81 9.18 1.99 -5.33
N THR A 82 9.49 1.98 -4.04
CA THR A 82 8.48 1.99 -2.97
C THR A 82 7.71 3.31 -2.90
N THR A 83 8.38 4.45 -3.06
CA THR A 83 7.71 5.75 -3.07
C THR A 83 6.80 5.91 -4.28
N SER A 84 7.30 5.61 -5.48
CA SER A 84 6.55 5.79 -6.73
C SER A 84 5.34 4.86 -6.82
N THR A 85 5.50 3.58 -6.44
CA THR A 85 4.39 2.62 -6.48
C THR A 85 3.31 2.96 -5.44
N TRP A 86 3.68 3.39 -4.24
CA TRP A 86 2.71 3.83 -3.24
C TRP A 86 2.01 5.14 -3.65
N PHE A 87 2.74 6.10 -4.21
CA PHE A 87 2.17 7.33 -4.75
C PHE A 87 1.13 7.06 -5.85
N LEU A 88 1.49 6.25 -6.86
CA LEU A 88 0.61 5.93 -8.00
C LEU A 88 -0.62 5.14 -7.56
N LEU A 89 -0.44 4.19 -6.64
CA LEU A 89 -1.55 3.47 -6.04
C LEU A 89 -2.51 4.43 -5.33
N ASP A 90 -2.00 5.28 -4.43
CA ASP A 90 -2.86 6.15 -3.61
C ASP A 90 -3.61 7.16 -4.48
N ILE A 91 -3.06 7.60 -5.63
CA ILE A 91 -3.84 8.36 -6.62
C ILE A 91 -5.06 7.56 -7.05
N ALA A 92 -4.88 6.36 -7.59
CA ALA A 92 -5.98 5.58 -8.14
C ALA A 92 -6.97 5.13 -7.05
N PHE A 93 -6.45 4.57 -5.96
CA PHE A 93 -7.24 4.00 -4.88
C PHE A 93 -8.11 5.05 -4.18
N TYR A 94 -7.56 6.21 -3.83
CA TYR A 94 -8.34 7.25 -3.19
C TYR A 94 -9.29 7.95 -4.16
N SER A 95 -8.90 8.23 -5.40
CA SER A 95 -9.82 8.77 -6.40
C SER A 95 -11.04 7.87 -6.60
N GLN A 96 -10.82 6.56 -6.71
CA GLN A 96 -11.92 5.61 -6.83
C GLN A 96 -12.81 5.60 -5.58
N ASN A 97 -12.25 5.49 -4.38
CA ASN A 97 -13.05 5.44 -3.16
C ASN A 97 -13.85 6.74 -2.92
N LEU A 98 -13.23 7.91 -3.10
CA LEU A 98 -13.89 9.21 -2.82
C LEU A 98 -15.00 9.50 -3.83
N PHE A 99 -14.75 9.27 -5.12
CA PHE A 99 -15.66 9.66 -6.20
C PHE A 99 -16.53 8.50 -6.68
N GLN A 100 -16.60 7.41 -5.91
CA GLN A 100 -17.42 6.25 -6.21
C GLN A 100 -18.90 6.62 -6.42
N LYS A 101 -19.44 7.54 -5.60
CA LYS A 101 -20.82 8.03 -5.73
C LYS A 101 -21.04 8.73 -7.08
N ASP A 102 -20.06 9.51 -7.53
CA ASP A 102 -20.18 10.33 -8.73
C ASP A 102 -20.03 9.47 -9.98
N ILE A 103 -19.13 8.49 -9.95
CA ILE A 103 -18.99 7.46 -10.99
C ILE A 103 -20.29 6.66 -11.13
N PHE A 104 -20.89 6.21 -10.03
CA PHE A 104 -22.14 5.43 -10.07
C PHE A 104 -23.37 6.24 -10.46
N SER A 105 -23.38 7.53 -10.13
CA SER A 105 -24.42 8.45 -10.59
C SER A 105 -24.26 8.74 -12.09
N ALA A 106 -23.02 8.88 -12.57
CA ALA A 106 -22.72 9.15 -13.98
C ALA A 106 -23.12 8.00 -14.93
N ILE A 107 -23.03 6.74 -14.49
CA ILE A 107 -23.55 5.59 -15.25
C ILE A 107 -25.07 5.37 -15.05
N GLY A 108 -25.69 6.11 -14.13
CA GLY A 108 -27.12 6.02 -13.81
C GLY A 108 -27.49 4.82 -12.92
N TRP A 109 -26.55 4.22 -12.20
CA TRP A 109 -26.87 3.16 -11.24
C TRP A 109 -27.47 3.73 -9.95
N ILE A 110 -26.93 4.85 -9.47
CA ILE A 110 -27.52 5.63 -8.38
C ILE A 110 -28.39 6.74 -9.02
N PRO A 111 -29.67 6.88 -8.63
CA PRO A 111 -30.52 7.93 -9.17
C PRO A 111 -30.00 9.33 -8.77
N PRO A 112 -30.31 10.39 -9.53
CA PRO A 112 -29.88 11.75 -9.17
C PRO A 112 -30.40 12.18 -7.81
N ALA A 113 -29.61 12.96 -7.06
CA ALA A 113 -29.96 13.43 -5.72
C ALA A 113 -31.32 14.14 -5.67
N GLN A 114 -31.70 14.87 -6.73
CA GLN A 114 -32.97 15.59 -6.83
C GLN A 114 -34.21 14.66 -6.82
N THR A 115 -34.02 13.36 -7.03
CA THR A 115 -35.11 12.37 -7.07
C THR A 115 -35.38 11.70 -5.72
N MET A 116 -34.63 12.06 -4.66
CA MET A 116 -34.77 11.44 -3.34
C MET A 116 -34.49 12.42 -2.20
N ASN A 117 -34.90 12.07 -0.98
CA ASN A 117 -34.53 12.83 0.20
C ASN A 117 -33.08 12.49 0.65
N ALA A 118 -32.47 13.37 1.44
CA ALA A 118 -31.06 13.23 1.85
C ALA A 118 -30.78 11.91 2.60
N ILE A 119 -31.71 11.44 3.43
CA ILE A 119 -31.55 10.18 4.19
C ILE A 119 -31.53 8.97 3.25
N GLN A 120 -32.44 8.95 2.26
CA GLN A 120 -32.50 7.89 1.26
C GLN A 120 -31.27 7.89 0.35
N GLU A 121 -30.76 9.07 -0.01
CA GLU A 121 -29.53 9.21 -0.79
C GLU A 121 -28.35 8.58 -0.07
N VAL A 122 -28.10 9.00 1.18
CA VAL A 122 -27.02 8.47 2.01
C VAL A 122 -27.18 6.97 2.21
N PHE A 123 -28.40 6.48 2.46
CA PHE A 123 -28.65 5.05 2.64
C PHE A 123 -28.33 4.22 1.38
N LYS A 124 -28.70 4.71 0.18
CA LYS A 124 -28.41 4.02 -1.09
C LYS A 124 -26.92 4.01 -1.39
N ILE A 125 -26.24 5.15 -1.21
CA ILE A 125 -24.79 5.26 -1.41
C ILE A 125 -24.05 4.35 -0.42
N ALA A 126 -24.42 4.39 0.86
CA ALA A 126 -23.82 3.55 1.90
C ALA A 126 -24.01 2.06 1.58
N ARG A 127 -25.23 1.63 1.21
CA ARG A 127 -25.50 0.24 0.82
C ARG A 127 -24.63 -0.19 -0.37
N ALA A 128 -24.49 0.65 -1.38
CA ALA A 128 -23.63 0.39 -2.54
C ALA A 128 -22.15 0.25 -2.14
N GLN A 129 -21.62 1.18 -1.34
CA GLN A 129 -20.24 1.14 -0.85
C GLN A 129 -19.99 -0.08 0.05
N THR A 130 -20.91 -0.40 0.97
CA THR A 130 -20.81 -1.58 1.82
C THR A 130 -20.80 -2.87 1.01
N LEU A 131 -21.62 -2.98 -0.03
CA LEU A 131 -21.65 -4.16 -0.90
C LEU A 131 -20.28 -4.38 -1.58
N ILE A 132 -19.69 -3.31 -2.12
CA ILE A 132 -18.38 -3.38 -2.77
C ILE A 132 -17.28 -3.70 -1.76
N ALA A 133 -17.31 -3.09 -0.58
CA ALA A 133 -16.35 -3.39 0.47
C ALA A 133 -16.42 -4.85 0.91
N LEU A 134 -17.63 -5.40 1.10
CA LEU A 134 -17.85 -6.77 1.54
C LEU A 134 -17.46 -7.80 0.45
N CYS A 135 -17.73 -7.51 -0.82
CA CYS A 135 -17.50 -8.46 -1.91
C CYS A 135 -16.12 -8.31 -2.56
N SER A 136 -15.42 -7.20 -2.34
CA SER A 136 -14.18 -6.88 -3.07
C SER A 136 -13.03 -6.56 -2.12
N THR A 137 -13.15 -5.47 -1.35
CA THR A 137 -12.07 -4.98 -0.50
C THR A 137 -11.67 -5.99 0.57
N VAL A 138 -12.65 -6.48 1.36
CA VAL A 138 -12.40 -7.42 2.45
C VAL A 138 -11.84 -8.76 1.95
N PRO A 139 -12.45 -9.42 0.94
CA PRO A 139 -11.87 -10.64 0.36
C PRO A 139 -10.48 -10.41 -0.23
N GLY A 140 -10.24 -9.28 -0.91
CA GLY A 140 -8.94 -8.96 -1.49
C GLY A 140 -7.81 -8.95 -0.45
N TYR A 141 -8.05 -8.37 0.73
CA TYR A 141 -7.09 -8.42 1.83
C TYR A 141 -6.84 -9.84 2.33
N TRP A 142 -7.88 -10.64 2.52
CA TRP A 142 -7.73 -12.02 2.98
C TRP A 142 -6.98 -12.89 1.97
N PHE A 143 -7.17 -12.64 0.68
CA PHE A 143 -6.37 -13.27 -0.37
C PHE A 143 -4.91 -12.85 -0.28
N THR A 144 -4.60 -11.56 -0.05
CA THR A 144 -3.21 -11.18 0.18
C THR A 144 -2.64 -11.91 1.39
N VAL A 145 -3.34 -11.92 2.52
CA VAL A 145 -2.87 -12.61 3.73
C VAL A 145 -2.58 -14.09 3.46
N ALA A 146 -3.47 -14.78 2.73
CA ALA A 146 -3.29 -16.20 2.42
C ALA A 146 -2.14 -16.49 1.44
N PHE A 147 -1.82 -15.56 0.53
CA PHE A 147 -0.91 -15.82 -0.59
C PHE A 147 0.40 -15.02 -0.54
N ILE A 148 0.56 -14.04 0.34
CA ILE A 148 1.74 -13.15 0.36
C ILE A 148 3.05 -13.91 0.56
N ASP A 149 3.06 -14.95 1.40
CA ASP A 149 4.22 -15.80 1.65
C ASP A 149 4.37 -16.93 0.62
N VAL A 150 3.31 -17.25 -0.13
CA VAL A 150 3.31 -18.33 -1.13
C VAL A 150 3.68 -17.81 -2.52
N ILE A 151 3.12 -16.67 -2.94
CA ILE A 151 3.33 -16.09 -4.28
C ILE A 151 4.51 -15.11 -4.26
N GLY A 152 4.64 -14.32 -3.20
CA GLY A 152 5.64 -13.26 -3.09
C GLY A 152 5.07 -11.87 -3.31
N ARG A 153 5.79 -10.84 -2.83
CA ARG A 153 5.30 -9.47 -2.77
C ARG A 153 5.34 -8.82 -4.15
N PHE A 154 6.41 -9.07 -4.92
CA PHE A 154 6.57 -8.51 -6.26
C PHE A 154 5.50 -9.04 -7.22
N ALA A 155 5.28 -10.36 -7.22
CA ALA A 155 4.30 -10.99 -8.09
C ALA A 155 2.85 -10.54 -7.77
N ILE A 156 2.50 -10.42 -6.48
CA ILE A 156 1.19 -9.89 -6.06
C ILE A 156 1.03 -8.43 -6.47
N GLN A 157 2.05 -7.60 -6.27
CA GLN A 157 2.00 -6.19 -6.65
C GLN A 157 1.83 -6.02 -8.17
N MET A 158 2.59 -6.78 -8.96
CA MET A 158 2.55 -6.78 -10.42
C MET A 158 1.17 -7.20 -10.95
N MET A 159 0.65 -8.31 -10.43
CA MET A 159 -0.69 -8.81 -10.76
C MET A 159 -1.77 -7.78 -10.41
N GLY A 160 -1.70 -7.18 -9.23
CA GLY A 160 -2.67 -6.19 -8.78
C GLY A 160 -2.72 -4.97 -9.70
N PHE A 161 -1.57 -4.33 -9.96
CA PHE A 161 -1.52 -3.20 -10.91
C PHE A 161 -1.98 -3.59 -12.32
N PHE A 162 -1.58 -4.78 -12.80
CA PHE A 162 -2.00 -5.29 -14.11
C PHE A 162 -3.53 -5.39 -14.23
N PHE A 163 -4.18 -6.11 -13.31
CA PHE A 163 -5.64 -6.25 -13.35
C PHE A 163 -6.36 -4.93 -13.10
N MET A 164 -5.84 -4.07 -12.21
CA MET A 164 -6.37 -2.71 -12.04
C MET A 164 -6.34 -1.91 -13.34
N THR A 165 -5.24 -1.97 -14.11
CA THR A 165 -5.13 -1.33 -15.42
C THR A 165 -6.13 -1.90 -16.42
N VAL A 166 -6.22 -3.23 -16.53
CA VAL A 166 -7.14 -3.92 -17.44
C VAL A 166 -8.58 -3.51 -17.16
N PHE A 167 -9.02 -3.56 -15.89
CA PHE A 167 -10.39 -3.20 -15.54
C PHE A 167 -10.65 -1.71 -15.71
N MET A 168 -9.70 -0.83 -15.41
CA MET A 168 -9.85 0.61 -15.67
C MET A 168 -10.04 0.91 -17.15
N PHE A 169 -9.26 0.31 -18.04
CA PHE A 169 -9.46 0.48 -19.48
C PHE A 169 -10.76 -0.17 -19.97
N ALA A 170 -11.14 -1.34 -19.43
CA ALA A 170 -12.41 -1.98 -19.75
C ALA A 170 -13.63 -1.14 -19.33
N LEU A 171 -13.51 -0.35 -18.26
CA LEU A 171 -14.56 0.60 -17.83
C LEU A 171 -14.58 1.86 -18.70
N ALA A 172 -13.41 2.35 -19.12
CA ALA A 172 -13.27 3.66 -19.76
C ALA A 172 -13.40 3.64 -21.30
N ILE A 173 -12.94 2.58 -21.97
CA ILE A 173 -12.98 2.48 -23.44
C ILE A 173 -14.43 2.34 -23.95
N PRO A 174 -15.18 1.29 -23.56
CA PRO A 174 -16.59 1.15 -23.91
C PRO A 174 -17.52 1.89 -22.93
N TYR A 175 -17.15 3.10 -22.48
CA TYR A 175 -17.91 3.83 -21.46
C TYR A 175 -19.40 4.00 -21.81
N ASN A 176 -19.71 4.27 -23.08
CA ASN A 176 -21.10 4.39 -23.56
C ASN A 176 -21.88 3.07 -23.45
N HIS A 177 -21.22 1.92 -23.61
CA HIS A 177 -21.87 0.61 -23.44
C HIS A 177 -22.39 0.44 -22.00
N TRP A 178 -21.65 0.95 -21.02
CA TRP A 178 -21.97 0.82 -19.59
C TRP A 178 -23.10 1.74 -19.12
N THR A 179 -23.42 2.81 -19.83
CA THR A 179 -24.51 3.73 -19.44
C THR A 179 -25.91 3.16 -19.74
N HIS A 180 -25.99 2.19 -20.66
CA HIS A 180 -27.22 1.44 -20.94
C HIS A 180 -27.65 0.63 -19.72
N LYS A 181 -28.95 0.66 -19.40
CA LYS A 181 -29.53 0.04 -18.18
C LYS A 181 -29.14 -1.43 -18.00
N GLU A 182 -29.08 -2.18 -19.09
CA GLU A 182 -28.78 -3.62 -19.11
C GLU A 182 -27.35 -3.93 -18.64
N ASN A 183 -26.41 -3.00 -18.86
CA ASN A 183 -24.98 -3.24 -18.64
C ASN A 183 -24.44 -2.61 -17.34
N ARG A 184 -25.24 -1.81 -16.62
CA ARG A 184 -24.81 -1.09 -15.40
C ARG A 184 -24.26 -2.02 -14.33
N ILE A 185 -24.86 -3.22 -14.18
CA ILE A 185 -24.40 -4.22 -13.21
C ILE A 185 -23.00 -4.72 -13.59
N GLY A 186 -22.74 -4.94 -14.89
CA GLY A 186 -21.41 -5.31 -15.37
C GLY A 186 -20.35 -4.25 -15.06
N PHE A 187 -20.70 -2.96 -15.19
CA PHE A 187 -19.80 -1.87 -14.77
C PHE A 187 -19.48 -1.97 -13.28
N VAL A 188 -20.49 -2.17 -12.42
CA VAL A 188 -20.28 -2.29 -10.97
C VAL A 188 -19.40 -3.49 -10.65
N ILE A 189 -19.57 -4.62 -11.32
CA ILE A 189 -18.72 -5.82 -11.15
C ILE A 189 -17.27 -5.51 -11.54
N MET A 190 -17.03 -4.94 -12.72
CA MET A 190 -15.68 -4.59 -13.18
C MET A 190 -15.01 -3.57 -12.25
N TYR A 191 -15.77 -2.57 -11.80
CA TYR A 191 -15.30 -1.57 -10.84
C TYR A 191 -14.97 -2.18 -9.47
N SER A 192 -15.79 -3.13 -9.03
CA SER A 192 -15.57 -3.92 -7.80
C SER A 192 -14.32 -4.78 -7.91
N LEU A 193 -14.10 -5.45 -9.04
CA LEU A 193 -12.88 -6.23 -9.29
C LEU A 193 -11.61 -5.37 -9.21
N THR A 194 -11.65 -4.11 -9.67
CA THR A 194 -10.53 -3.19 -9.47
C THR A 194 -10.18 -3.02 -8.00
N PHE A 195 -11.16 -2.88 -7.10
CA PHE A 195 -10.88 -2.83 -5.66
C PHE A 195 -10.38 -4.16 -5.12
N PHE A 196 -10.92 -5.28 -5.58
CA PHE A 196 -10.43 -6.60 -5.18
C PHE A 196 -8.94 -6.73 -5.48
N PHE A 197 -8.50 -6.44 -6.71
CA PHE A 197 -7.09 -6.53 -7.11
C PHE A 197 -6.20 -5.40 -6.58
N ALA A 198 -6.77 -4.24 -6.22
CA ALA A 198 -6.03 -3.23 -5.47
C ALA A 198 -5.62 -3.76 -4.09
N ASN A 199 -6.52 -4.48 -3.40
CA ASN A 199 -6.27 -5.04 -2.07
C ASN A 199 -5.55 -6.39 -2.13
N PHE A 200 -5.87 -7.23 -3.12
CA PHE A 200 -5.09 -8.40 -3.52
C PHE A 200 -3.95 -8.02 -4.45
N GLY A 201 -3.07 -7.14 -3.96
CA GLY A 201 -2.14 -6.45 -4.82
C GLY A 201 -1.44 -5.28 -4.14
N PRO A 202 -1.29 -4.15 -4.84
CA PRO A 202 -0.40 -3.07 -4.43
C PRO A 202 -0.75 -2.45 -3.08
N ASN A 203 -2.01 -2.42 -2.64
CA ASN A 203 -2.38 -1.76 -1.38
C ASN A 203 -1.78 -2.41 -0.13
N ALA A 204 -1.68 -3.74 -0.13
CA ALA A 204 -1.02 -4.44 0.94
C ALA A 204 0.51 -4.49 0.72
N THR A 205 0.97 -4.72 -0.51
CA THR A 205 2.40 -4.90 -0.78
C THR A 205 3.19 -3.60 -0.64
N THR A 206 2.66 -2.44 -1.05
CA THR A 206 3.36 -1.14 -0.90
C THR A 206 3.53 -0.75 0.57
N PHE A 207 2.67 -1.26 1.46
CA PHE A 207 2.82 -1.11 2.90
C PHE A 207 3.88 -2.07 3.48
N VAL A 208 3.86 -3.33 3.06
CA VAL A 208 4.73 -4.39 3.61
C VAL A 208 6.17 -4.26 3.11
N VAL A 209 6.36 -4.05 1.80
CA VAL A 209 7.67 -4.07 1.13
C VAL A 209 8.68 -3.11 1.77
N PRO A 210 8.38 -1.82 2.03
CA PRO A 210 9.35 -0.92 2.67
C PRO A 210 9.78 -1.39 4.06
N ALA A 211 8.93 -2.11 4.79
CA ALA A 211 9.30 -2.66 6.09
C ALA A 211 10.27 -3.85 5.96
N GLU A 212 10.18 -4.61 4.86
CA GLU A 212 10.98 -5.81 4.60
C GLU A 212 12.29 -5.54 3.85
N ILE A 213 12.39 -4.50 3.04
CA ILE A 213 13.58 -4.28 2.19
C ILE A 213 14.64 -3.36 2.82
N PHE A 214 14.25 -2.49 3.75
CA PHE A 214 15.17 -1.50 4.32
C PHE A 214 15.83 -2.01 5.62
N PRO A 215 17.14 -1.73 5.82
CA PRO A 215 17.85 -2.10 7.05
C PRO A 215 17.19 -1.47 8.27
N ALA A 216 17.25 -2.16 9.42
CA ALA A 216 16.57 -1.75 10.65
C ALA A 216 16.85 -0.29 11.05
N ARG A 217 18.08 0.21 10.81
CA ARG A 217 18.48 1.60 11.08
C ARG A 217 17.70 2.64 10.28
N PHE A 218 17.37 2.34 9.02
CA PHE A 218 16.71 3.28 8.10
C PHE A 218 15.26 2.92 7.81
N ARG A 219 14.79 1.77 8.29
CA ARG A 219 13.46 1.22 8.01
C ARG A 219 12.35 2.23 8.30
N SER A 220 12.32 2.81 9.49
CA SER A 220 11.27 3.76 9.87
C SER A 220 11.28 5.02 9.00
N THR A 221 12.45 5.56 8.70
CA THR A 221 12.58 6.75 7.85
C THR A 221 12.20 6.46 6.40
N CYS A 222 12.68 5.36 5.82
CA CYS A 222 12.38 5.01 4.43
C CYS A 222 10.91 4.60 4.24
N HIS A 223 10.35 3.86 5.21
CA HIS A 223 8.92 3.59 5.26
C HIS A 223 8.12 4.88 5.41
N GLY A 224 8.55 5.80 6.27
CA GLY A 224 7.92 7.12 6.44
C GLY A 224 7.93 7.97 5.17
N ILE A 225 9.06 8.01 4.45
CA ILE A 225 9.16 8.71 3.15
C ILE A 225 8.23 8.06 2.11
N SER A 226 8.18 6.72 2.05
CA SER A 226 7.29 5.99 1.14
C SER A 226 5.82 6.25 1.46
N ALA A 227 5.45 6.21 2.74
CA ALA A 227 4.11 6.50 3.21
C ALA A 227 3.70 7.96 2.96
N ALA A 228 4.61 8.92 3.17
CA ALA A 228 4.38 10.33 2.86
C ALA A 228 4.13 10.54 1.35
N SER A 229 4.89 9.84 0.50
CA SER A 229 4.67 9.83 -0.95
C SER A 229 3.28 9.28 -1.29
N GLY A 230 2.86 8.15 -0.70
CA GLY A 230 1.48 7.65 -0.80
C GLY A 230 0.44 8.73 -0.48
N LYS A 231 0.59 9.42 0.66
CA LYS A 231 -0.36 10.49 1.03
C LYS A 231 -0.37 11.69 0.10
N LEU A 232 0.78 12.07 -0.47
CA LEU A 232 0.81 13.05 -1.56
C LEU A 232 0.04 12.54 -2.80
N GLY A 233 0.17 11.25 -3.12
CA GLY A 233 -0.61 10.60 -4.17
C GLY A 233 -2.12 10.68 -3.89
N ALA A 234 -2.54 10.39 -2.66
CA ALA A 234 -3.93 10.50 -2.24
C ALA A 234 -4.47 11.93 -2.38
N MET A 235 -3.67 12.94 -2.04
CA MET A 235 -4.03 14.35 -2.26
C MET A 235 -4.19 14.67 -3.75
N VAL A 236 -3.23 14.26 -4.58
CA VAL A 236 -3.31 14.43 -6.04
C VAL A 236 -4.53 13.72 -6.62
N GLY A 237 -4.85 12.51 -6.15
CA GLY A 237 -6.03 11.77 -6.56
C GLY A 237 -7.33 12.44 -6.12
N ALA A 238 -7.41 12.92 -4.88
CA ALA A 238 -8.59 13.57 -4.34
C ALA A 238 -8.90 14.89 -5.07
N PHE A 239 -7.92 15.79 -5.19
CA PHE A 239 -8.14 17.06 -5.87
C PHE A 239 -8.11 16.91 -7.40
N GLY A 240 -7.13 16.20 -7.94
CA GLY A 240 -6.98 16.02 -9.38
C GLY A 240 -8.20 15.35 -10.02
N PHE A 241 -8.69 14.24 -9.45
CA PHE A 241 -9.88 13.58 -10.00
C PHE A 241 -11.13 14.45 -9.83
N LEU A 242 -11.29 15.16 -8.71
CA LEU A 242 -12.41 16.07 -8.50
C LEU A 242 -12.53 17.13 -9.61
N TYR A 243 -11.41 17.75 -10.00
CA TYR A 243 -11.38 18.74 -11.08
C TYR A 243 -11.50 18.08 -12.46
N LEU A 244 -10.84 16.95 -12.70
CA LEU A 244 -10.84 16.29 -14.01
C LEU A 244 -12.18 15.64 -14.35
N ALA A 245 -12.86 15.02 -13.38
CA ALA A 245 -14.09 14.28 -13.60
C ALA A 245 -15.31 15.17 -13.90
N GLN A 246 -15.19 16.49 -13.70
CA GLN A 246 -16.21 17.47 -14.05
C GLN A 246 -16.61 17.36 -15.53
N SER A 247 -17.88 17.65 -15.80
CA SER A 247 -18.40 17.66 -17.17
C SER A 247 -17.65 18.68 -18.04
N PRO A 248 -17.33 18.34 -19.31
CA PRO A 248 -16.83 19.31 -20.29
C PRO A 248 -17.86 20.40 -20.62
N ASP A 249 -19.15 20.06 -20.53
CA ASP A 249 -20.23 21.04 -20.70
C ASP A 249 -20.33 21.92 -19.44
N LYS A 250 -20.05 23.22 -19.60
CA LYS A 250 -20.12 24.24 -18.53
C LYS A 250 -21.48 24.30 -17.81
N ASN A 251 -22.56 23.92 -18.49
CA ASN A 251 -23.91 23.92 -17.93
C ASN A 251 -24.23 22.69 -17.06
N LYS A 252 -23.35 21.67 -17.06
CA LYS A 252 -23.48 20.43 -16.28
C LYS A 252 -22.33 20.26 -15.28
N THR A 253 -21.48 21.28 -15.15
CA THR A 253 -20.39 21.32 -14.17
C THR A 253 -20.96 21.66 -12.79
N ASP A 254 -20.40 21.07 -11.74
CA ASP A 254 -20.81 21.38 -10.37
C ASP A 254 -20.50 22.85 -10.03
N ALA A 255 -21.36 23.47 -9.23
CA ALA A 255 -21.21 24.87 -8.85
C ALA A 255 -19.87 25.13 -8.15
N GLY A 256 -19.07 26.04 -8.70
CA GLY A 256 -17.75 26.41 -8.17
C GLY A 256 -16.57 25.69 -8.81
N TYR A 257 -16.79 24.77 -9.75
CA TYR A 257 -15.71 24.07 -10.45
C TYR A 257 -15.58 24.50 -11.93
N PRO A 258 -14.36 24.53 -12.49
CA PRO A 258 -14.16 24.69 -13.92
C PRO A 258 -14.57 23.42 -14.68
N PRO A 259 -14.88 23.51 -16.00
CA PRO A 259 -15.14 22.35 -16.83
C PRO A 259 -13.94 21.38 -16.85
N GLY A 260 -14.24 20.10 -16.70
CA GLY A 260 -13.25 19.02 -16.68
C GLY A 260 -13.21 18.24 -18.00
N ILE A 261 -12.52 17.10 -17.96
CA ILE A 261 -12.43 16.15 -19.07
C ILE A 261 -13.52 15.07 -19.02
N GLY A 262 -14.31 15.03 -17.95
CA GLY A 262 -15.39 14.09 -17.72
C GLY A 262 -14.94 12.74 -17.16
N VAL A 263 -15.86 12.04 -16.48
CA VAL A 263 -15.62 10.76 -15.81
C VAL A 263 -14.92 9.72 -16.69
N ARG A 264 -15.34 9.59 -17.96
CA ARG A 264 -14.71 8.66 -18.92
C ARG A 264 -13.20 8.89 -19.06
N ASN A 265 -12.80 10.13 -19.32
CA ASN A 265 -11.39 10.44 -19.54
C ASN A 265 -10.61 10.41 -18.24
N SER A 266 -11.23 10.77 -17.11
CA SER A 266 -10.61 10.59 -15.79
C SER A 266 -10.33 9.11 -15.48
N LEU A 267 -11.24 8.19 -15.84
CA LEU A 267 -10.99 6.75 -15.71
C LEU A 267 -9.85 6.27 -16.62
N LEU A 268 -9.69 6.84 -17.83
CA LEU A 268 -8.52 6.56 -18.68
C LEU A 268 -7.22 7.01 -18.00
N VAL A 269 -7.20 8.21 -17.42
CA VAL A 269 -6.04 8.73 -16.67
C VAL A 269 -5.69 7.81 -15.51
N LEU A 270 -6.68 7.35 -14.73
CA LEU A 270 -6.44 6.37 -13.66
C LEU A 270 -5.89 5.03 -14.19
N GLY A 271 -6.38 4.56 -15.35
CA GLY A 271 -5.83 3.38 -16.02
C GLY A 271 -4.35 3.54 -16.40
N VAL A 272 -3.97 4.71 -16.89
CA VAL A 272 -2.56 5.05 -17.19
C VAL A 272 -1.72 5.12 -15.92
N VAL A 273 -2.23 5.74 -14.84
CA VAL A 273 -1.54 5.80 -13.54
C VAL A 273 -1.27 4.38 -13.01
N ASN A 274 -2.26 3.48 -13.09
CA ASN A 274 -2.09 2.07 -12.71
C ASN A 274 -1.04 1.37 -13.59
N PHE A 275 -1.03 1.66 -14.90
CA PHE A 275 -0.05 1.10 -15.83
C PHE A 275 1.37 1.56 -15.51
N LEU A 276 1.56 2.84 -15.14
CA LEU A 276 2.85 3.32 -14.63
C LEU A 276 3.24 2.58 -13.35
N GLY A 277 2.28 2.21 -12.50
CA GLY A 277 2.50 1.37 -11.32
C GLY A 277 3.15 0.02 -11.66
N ILE A 278 2.76 -0.60 -12.77
CA ILE A 278 3.40 -1.82 -13.30
C ILE A 278 4.89 -1.55 -13.59
N LEU A 279 5.19 -0.46 -14.31
CA LEU A 279 6.55 -0.11 -14.70
C LEU A 279 7.45 0.16 -13.48
N PHE A 280 6.96 0.92 -12.50
CA PHE A 280 7.70 1.21 -11.27
C PHE A 280 7.79 0.01 -10.33
N THR A 281 6.90 -0.99 -10.45
CA THR A 281 7.00 -2.23 -9.68
C THR A 281 8.27 -3.02 -10.04
N PHE A 282 8.79 -2.92 -11.27
CA PHE A 282 10.09 -3.52 -11.62
C PHE A 282 11.28 -2.99 -10.81
N LEU A 283 11.14 -1.83 -10.15
CA LEU A 283 12.16 -1.26 -9.27
C LEU A 283 12.09 -1.82 -7.84
N VAL A 284 11.02 -2.56 -7.52
CA VAL A 284 10.79 -3.15 -6.20
C VAL A 284 11.37 -4.57 -6.18
N PRO A 285 12.32 -4.87 -5.29
CA PRO A 285 12.88 -6.21 -5.19
C PRO A 285 11.91 -7.17 -4.51
N GLU A 286 11.94 -8.45 -4.90
CA GLU A 286 11.19 -9.51 -4.22
C GLU A 286 11.88 -9.86 -2.88
N SER A 287 11.13 -9.76 -1.78
CA SER A 287 11.57 -10.06 -0.42
C SER A 287 11.31 -11.49 0.02
N LYS A 288 10.49 -12.26 -0.73
CA LYS A 288 10.10 -13.63 -0.38
C LYS A 288 11.31 -14.54 -0.16
N GLY A 289 11.36 -15.17 1.01
CA GLY A 289 12.34 -16.21 1.36
C GLY A 289 13.77 -15.69 1.57
N LYS A 290 13.97 -14.38 1.53
CA LYS A 290 15.26 -13.74 1.79
C LYS A 290 15.27 -13.18 3.20
N SER A 291 16.39 -13.38 3.88
CA SER A 291 16.56 -12.77 5.19
C SER A 291 16.68 -11.25 5.03
N LEU A 292 16.32 -10.53 6.09
CA LEU A 292 16.46 -9.07 6.10
C LEU A 292 17.91 -8.63 5.92
N GLU A 293 18.88 -9.42 6.39
CA GLU A 293 20.33 -9.18 6.22
C GLU A 293 20.75 -9.31 4.75
N GLU A 294 20.20 -10.29 4.03
CA GLU A 294 20.42 -10.47 2.59
C GLU A 294 19.78 -9.32 1.80
N MET A 295 18.55 -8.94 2.14
CA MET A 295 17.82 -7.86 1.44
C MET A 295 18.42 -6.47 1.68
N SER A 296 18.98 -6.25 2.87
CA SER A 296 19.63 -4.99 3.22
C SER A 296 21.12 -4.94 2.86
N GLY A 297 21.70 -6.04 2.38
CA GLY A 297 23.13 -6.14 2.08
C GLY A 297 24.02 -6.08 3.32
N GLU A 298 23.49 -6.35 4.52
CA GLU A 298 24.28 -6.40 5.76
C GLU A 298 25.23 -7.62 5.79
N ASN A 299 24.97 -8.66 4.99
CA ASN A 299 25.85 -9.83 4.88
C ASN A 299 27.14 -9.56 4.08
N GLU A 300 27.09 -8.71 3.04
CA GLU A 300 28.28 -8.38 2.22
C GLU A 300 29.33 -7.60 3.01
N ASP A 301 28.89 -6.79 3.98
CA ASP A 301 29.80 -6.09 4.90
C ASP A 301 30.44 -7.07 5.91
N ASN A 302 29.82 -8.23 6.17
CA ASN A 302 30.31 -9.28 7.07
C ASN A 302 31.20 -10.33 6.38
N GLU A 303 31.06 -10.59 5.07
CA GLU A 303 31.89 -11.59 4.36
C GLU A 303 33.38 -11.22 4.27
N ASN A 304 33.74 -9.95 4.49
CA ASN A 304 35.14 -9.54 4.68
C ASN A 304 35.70 -9.88 6.10
N SER A 305 34.88 -10.49 6.95
CA SER A 305 35.23 -10.96 8.29
C SER A 305 34.60 -12.32 8.51
N ASN A 306 35.35 -13.38 8.20
CA ASN A 306 34.97 -14.78 8.33
C ASN A 306 34.02 -15.07 9.52
N ASP A 307 33.01 -15.87 9.19
CA ASP A 307 32.23 -16.75 10.07
C ASP A 307 30.91 -16.19 10.66
N SER A 308 29.79 -16.50 9.99
CA SER A 308 28.54 -16.99 10.64
C SER A 308 27.42 -17.15 9.62
N ARG A 309 26.96 -18.39 9.42
CA ARG A 309 25.72 -18.70 8.67
C ARG A 309 24.51 -18.26 9.50
N THR A 310 23.69 -17.36 8.96
CA THR A 310 22.42 -16.95 9.58
C THR A 310 21.27 -17.88 9.17
N VAL A 311 20.42 -18.22 10.15
CA VAL A 311 19.26 -19.12 10.02
C VAL A 311 18.06 -18.32 9.48
N PRO A 312 17.24 -18.86 8.56
CA PRO A 312 16.08 -18.17 8.02
C PRO A 312 15.04 -17.88 9.11
N VAL A 313 14.46 -16.68 9.05
CA VAL A 313 13.28 -16.33 9.83
C VAL A 313 12.06 -16.94 9.13
N VAL A 314 11.40 -17.87 9.81
CA VAL A 314 10.11 -18.46 9.40
C VAL A 314 8.99 -17.44 9.59
#